data_AF-T1C6K7-F1
#
_entry.id   AF-T1C6K7-F1
#
_cell.length_a   1.000
_cell.length_b   1.000
_cell.length_c   1.000
_cell.angle_alpha   90.00
_cell.angle_beta   90.00
_cell.angle_gamma   90.00
#
_symmetry.space_group_name_H-M   'P 1'
#
loop_
_entity.id
_entity.type
_entity.pdbx_description
1 polymer ?
#
loop_
_entity_poly.entity_id
_entity_poly.type
_entity_poly.pdbx_seq_one_letter_code
_entity_poly.pdbx_strand_id
1 'polypeptide(L)'
;MFQMEGVCLMGETSGYFVDPRGAQAVLKILSQAIEVDVDFRDLESKAKEIDRIAQRIHDSEKGANEPTPGPSPAREDIGYIG
;
A
#
# COMPACT_ATOMS: atom_id res chain seq x y z
N MET A 1 -4.95 -14.29 -37.55
CA MET A 1 -5.36 -14.45 -36.14
C MET A 1 -4.09 -14.65 -35.33
N PHE A 2 -3.67 -13.65 -34.56
CA PHE A 2 -2.44 -13.74 -33.77
C PHE A 2 -2.74 -14.55 -32.51
N GLN A 3 -2.29 -15.81 -32.46
CA GLN A 3 -2.36 -16.65 -31.27
C GLN A 3 -1.12 -16.38 -30.41
N MET A 4 -1.23 -15.40 -29.51
CA MET A 4 -0.18 -15.13 -28.52
C MET A 4 -0.60 -15.70 -27.16
N GLU A 5 0.29 -16.48 -26.56
CA GLU A 5 0.14 -16.92 -25.18
C GLU A 5 0.43 -15.74 -24.23
N GLY A 6 -0.37 -15.61 -23.18
CA GLY A 6 -0.25 -14.51 -22.24
C GLY A 6 -0.73 -14.91 -20.84
N VAL A 7 -0.16 -14.25 -19.84
CA VAL A 7 -0.50 -14.43 -18.43
C VAL A 7 -0.71 -13.07 -17.77
N CYS A 8 -1.54 -13.01 -16.75
CA CYS A 8 -1.78 -11.81 -15.96
C CYS A 8 -1.23 -12.01 -14.54
N LEU A 9 -0.36 -11.11 -14.10
CA LEU A 9 0.14 -11.06 -12.72
C LEU A 9 -0.42 -9.81 -12.05
N MET A 10 -1.05 -9.99 -10.89
CA MET A 10 -1.65 -8.90 -10.11
C MET A 10 -1.18 -8.99 -8.67
N GLY A 11 -0.88 -7.83 -8.08
CA GLY A 11 -0.57 -7.69 -6.67
C GLY A 11 -1.73 -7.02 -5.95
N GLU A 12 -2.07 -7.51 -4.76
CA GLU A 12 -3.01 -6.82 -3.88
C GLU A 12 -2.46 -5.45 -3.51
N THR A 13 -3.32 -4.43 -3.52
CA THR A 13 -2.96 -3.07 -3.15
C THR A 13 -4.17 -2.34 -2.59
N SER A 14 -3.94 -1.37 -1.69
CA SER A 14 -5.00 -0.51 -1.16
C SER A 14 -5.70 0.32 -2.23
N GLY A 15 -5.06 0.54 -3.38
CA GLY A 15 -5.60 1.33 -4.50
C GLY A 15 -5.64 2.85 -4.26
N TYR A 16 -5.49 3.31 -3.01
CA TYR A 16 -5.52 4.74 -2.64
C TYR A 16 -4.16 5.42 -2.74
N PHE A 17 -3.07 4.66 -2.58
CA PHE A 17 -1.70 5.18 -2.59
C PHE A 17 -0.79 4.33 -3.46
N VAL A 18 0.34 4.92 -3.86
CA VAL A 18 1.42 4.19 -4.53
C VAL A 18 1.95 3.11 -3.57
N ASP A 19 1.83 1.84 -3.97
CA ASP A 19 2.31 0.69 -3.20
C ASP A 19 3.58 0.07 -3.82
N PRO A 20 4.78 0.56 -3.43
CA PRO A 20 6.04 0.00 -3.92
C PRO A 20 6.25 -1.45 -3.47
N ARG A 21 5.64 -1.90 -2.37
CA ARG A 21 5.76 -3.28 -1.89
C ARG A 21 4.97 -4.23 -2.77
N GLY A 22 3.73 -3.85 -3.12
CA GLY A 22 2.90 -4.59 -4.06
C GLY A 22 3.56 -4.71 -5.44
N ALA A 23 4.13 -3.61 -5.96
CA ALA A 23 4.88 -3.63 -7.21
C ALA A 23 6.11 -4.55 -7.16
N GLN A 24 6.89 -4.50 -6.07
CA GLN A 24 8.05 -5.36 -5.87
C GLN A 24 7.67 -6.84 -5.82
N ALA A 25 6.55 -7.21 -5.19
CA ALA A 25 6.09 -8.59 -5.11
C ALA A 25 5.77 -9.18 -6.50
N VAL A 26 5.04 -8.42 -7.33
CA VAL A 26 4.71 -8.85 -8.70
C VAL A 26 5.97 -8.94 -9.56
N LEU A 27 6.84 -7.93 -9.50
CA LEU A 27 8.08 -7.91 -10.27
C LEU A 27 9.00 -9.07 -9.90
N LYS A 28 9.09 -9.43 -8.61
CA LYS A 28 9.91 -10.57 -8.17
C LYS A 28 9.46 -11.88 -8.84
N ILE A 29 8.15 -12.12 -8.91
CA ILE A 29 7.59 -13.32 -9.56
C ILE A 29 7.86 -13.27 -11.07
N LEU A 30 7.64 -12.11 -11.71
CA LEU A 30 7.90 -11.93 -13.13
C LEU A 30 9.38 -12.18 -13.46
N SER A 31 10.31 -11.56 -12.73
CA SER A 31 11.75 -11.72 -12.87
C SER A 31 12.19 -13.18 -12.78
N GLN A 32 11.61 -13.94 -11.85
CA GLN A 32 11.84 -15.38 -11.71
C GLN A 32 11.29 -16.17 -12.90
N ALA A 33 10.11 -15.79 -13.42
CA ALA A 33 9.47 -16.48 -14.53
C ALA A 33 10.19 -16.29 -15.86
N ILE A 34 10.85 -15.14 -16.07
CA ILE A 34 11.57 -14.81 -17.32
C ILE A 34 13.10 -14.85 -17.16
N GLU A 35 13.60 -15.27 -16.00
CA GLU A 35 15.04 -15.39 -15.67
C GLU A 35 15.83 -14.09 -15.87
N VAL A 36 15.25 -12.94 -15.49
CA VAL A 36 15.89 -11.63 -15.57
C VAL A 36 16.26 -11.14 -14.17
N ASP A 37 17.52 -10.69 -14.02
CA ASP A 37 17.97 -10.04 -12.81
C ASP A 37 17.49 -8.58 -12.76
N VAL A 38 16.80 -8.23 -11.68
CA VAL A 38 16.20 -6.91 -11.47
C VAL A 38 16.62 -6.42 -10.10
N ASP A 39 17.19 -5.21 -10.07
CA ASP A 39 17.55 -4.54 -8.85
C ASP A 39 16.33 -3.85 -8.22
N PHE A 40 16.02 -4.22 -6.98
CA PHE A 40 14.87 -3.70 -6.23
C PHE A 40 15.20 -2.54 -5.27
N ARG A 41 16.44 -2.04 -5.26
CA ARG A 41 16.87 -1.00 -4.30
C ARG A 41 16.01 0.26 -4.32
N ASP A 42 15.58 0.71 -5.50
CA ASP A 42 14.76 1.91 -5.63
C ASP A 42 13.34 1.71 -5.07
N LEU A 43 12.75 0.54 -5.31
CA LEU A 43 11.44 0.15 -4.76
C LEU A 43 11.48 0.07 -3.23
N GLU A 44 12.54 -0.54 -2.68
CA GLU A 44 12.74 -0.62 -1.22
C GLU A 44 12.95 0.74 -0.58
N SER A 45 13.71 1.63 -1.23
CA SER A 45 13.92 3.01 -0.78
C SER A 45 12.61 3.77 -0.73
N LYS A 46 11.79 3.66 -1.79
CA LYS A 46 10.46 4.27 -1.87
C LYS A 46 9.51 3.74 -0.80
N ALA A 47 9.52 2.42 -0.55
CA ALA A 47 8.70 1.80 0.48
C ALA A 47 9.04 2.36 1.88
N LYS A 48 10.33 2.48 2.19
CA LYS A 48 10.80 3.07 3.46
C LYS A 48 10.42 4.54 3.59
N GLU A 49 10.44 5.31 2.51
CA GLU A 49 10.00 6.70 2.51
C GLU A 49 8.51 6.83 2.85
N ILE A 50 7.67 6.03 2.19
CA ILE A 50 6.22 6.01 2.43
C ILE A 50 5.91 5.57 3.87
N ASP A 51 6.58 4.51 4.36
CA ASP A 51 6.40 4.04 5.73
C ASP A 51 6.81 5.12 6.75
N ARG A 52 7.89 5.89 6.50
CA ARG A 52 8.29 7.01 7.36
C ARG A 52 7.26 8.14 7.38
N ILE A 53 6.67 8.46 6.23
CA ILE A 53 5.61 9.48 6.15
C ILE A 53 4.38 9.00 6.94
N ALA A 54 3.98 7.75 6.77
CA ALA A 54 2.85 7.16 7.50
C ALA A 54 3.07 7.20 9.02
N GLN A 55 4.27 6.88 9.50
CA GLN A 55 4.60 6.97 10.92
C GLN A 55 4.48 8.40 11.46
N ARG A 56 4.95 9.42 10.72
CA ARG A 56 4.84 10.82 11.17
C ARG A 56 3.40 11.31 11.27
N ILE A 57 2.53 10.88 10.35
CA ILE A 57 1.11 11.20 10.39
C ILE A 57 0.49 10.60 11.65
N HIS A 58 0.74 9.30 11.90
CA HIS A 58 0.24 8.58 13.07
C HIS A 58 0.69 9.19 14.41
N ASP A 59 1.96 9.60 14.50
CA ASP A 59 2.51 10.21 15.72
C ASP A 59 1.92 11.61 15.96
N SER A 60 1.61 12.35 14.90
CA SER A 60 1.00 13.68 14.98
C SER A 60 -0.47 13.61 15.40
N GLU A 61 -1.21 12.56 15.00
CA GLU A 61 -2.59 12.31 15.45
C GLU A 61 -2.66 11.87 16.92
N LYS A 62 -1.61 11.22 17.45
CA LYS A 62 -1.51 10.84 18.86
C LYS A 62 -1.19 12.01 19.78
N GLY A 63 -0.44 13.01 19.31
CA GLY A 63 -0.11 14.22 20.08
C GLY A 63 -1.29 15.18 20.29
N ALA A 64 -2.37 15.05 19.50
CA ALA A 64 -3.58 15.88 19.63
C ALA A 64 -4.68 15.23 20.50
N ASN A 65 -4.48 13.99 20.98
CA ASN A 65 -5.44 13.25 21.80
C ASN A 65 -4.84 12.92 23.17
N GLU A 66 -4.52 13.94 23.97
CA GLU A 66 -4.61 13.79 25.43
C GLU A 66 -6.10 13.69 25.78
N PRO A 67 -6.56 12.62 26.45
CA PRO A 67 -7.96 12.48 26.82
C PRO A 67 -8.29 13.50 27.91
N THR A 68 -8.98 14.59 27.54
CA THR A 68 -9.85 15.27 28.50
C THR A 68 -10.97 14.27 28.86
N PRO A 69 -11.26 14.00 30.14
CA PRO A 69 -12.37 13.13 30.50
C PRO A 69 -13.69 13.85 30.15
N GLY A 70 -14.22 13.55 28.98
CA GLY A 70 -15.53 13.98 28.48
C GLY A 70 -16.27 12.79 27.85
N PRO A 71 -17.60 12.75 27.90
CA PRO A 71 -18.36 11.53 27.64
C PRO A 71 -18.45 11.20 26.15
N SER A 72 -18.15 9.94 25.78
CA SER A 72 -18.53 9.32 24.49
C SER A 72 -19.98 8.80 24.54
N PRO A 73 -20.63 8.37 23.42
CA PRO A 73 -20.25 8.41 22.00
C PRO A 73 -21.38 8.96 21.08
N ALA A 74 -21.04 9.58 19.94
CA ALA A 74 -21.96 9.67 18.81
C ALA A 74 -21.50 8.67 17.74
N ARG A 75 -22.30 7.63 17.54
CA ARG A 75 -22.18 6.73 16.38
C ARG A 75 -22.49 7.57 15.15
N GLU A 76 -21.55 7.70 14.23
CA GLU A 76 -21.82 8.30 12.91
C GLU A 76 -22.05 7.18 11.88
N ASP A 77 -23.24 7.26 11.29
CA ASP A 77 -23.80 6.38 10.27
C ASP A 77 -22.85 6.17 9.09
N ILE A 78 -22.48 4.92 8.84
CA ILE A 78 -21.95 4.49 7.54
C ILE A 78 -23.11 4.43 6.53
N GLY A 79 -23.35 5.56 5.86
CA GLY A 79 -24.28 5.66 4.75
C GLY A 79 -23.86 4.76 3.59
N TYR A 80 -24.48 3.59 3.50
CA TYR A 80 -24.48 2.71 2.34
C TYR A 80 -25.18 3.44 1.18
N ILE A 81 -24.45 3.73 0.11
CA ILE A 81 -25.02 4.14 -1.17
C ILE A 81 -24.98 2.91 -2.08
N GLY A 82 -26.16 2.44 -2.46
CA GLY A 82 -26.38 1.24 -3.27
C GLY A 82 -26.03 1.40 -4.74
#